data_AF-A0A7Z9IEC3-F1
#
_entry.id   AF-A0A7Z9IEC3-F1
#
_cell.length_a   1.000
_cell.length_b   1.000
_cell.length_c   1.000
_cell.angle_alpha   90.00
_cell.angle_beta   90.00
_cell.angle_gamma   90.00
#
_symmetry.space_group_name_H-M   'P 1'
#
loop_
_entity.id
_entity.type
_entity.pdbx_description
1 polymer ?
#
loop_
_entity_poly.entity_id
_entity_poly.type
_entity_poly.pdbx_seq_one_letter_code
_entity_poly.pdbx_strand_id
1 'polypeptide(L)'
;MDKSSEASKNSNTLIWGIIFIIGAIMLVWSMSTSRTGQVWVTPEQHAFTADADGKYSATDTPSSGDIEWVTYNVVPDSELTQEVIDSGSVTLSWSRTIGLWLAAIFTLFILSFLVGDNPAYKFAEALVVGTSAGYVMVIGIWDVFVPLLLGKLAPGFVQTAFLPGMDVSAGTQFLYIIPAILIIMLLFQLMPSGGWISRWPIAFFIGITAGYRMIGYVEADLVAQIKAGIVPLWVTGENGFAFWASFNAVLLTVATLSAMIYFFFSVEHKGFIGKTARIGIWFLMITFGASFGYTVMGRIALLAARLEFLFGDWLHFIPSS
;
A
#
# COMPACT_ATOMS: atom_id res chain seq x y z
N MET A 1 -28.14 38.03 -11.55
CA MET A 1 -27.25 36.85 -11.48
C MET A 1 -27.78 35.93 -10.39
N ASP A 2 -28.26 34.72 -10.62
CA ASP A 2 -28.63 34.04 -11.85
C ASP A 2 -29.46 32.79 -11.47
N LYS A 3 -30.80 32.88 -11.47
CA LYS A 3 -31.68 31.72 -11.22
C LYS A 3 -31.48 30.61 -12.27
N SER A 4 -30.89 30.92 -13.43
CA SER A 4 -30.60 29.93 -14.46
C SER A 4 -29.41 29.03 -14.09
N SER A 5 -28.46 29.53 -13.29
CA SER A 5 -27.30 28.78 -12.81
C SER A 5 -27.68 27.71 -11.77
N GLU A 6 -28.58 28.02 -10.82
CA GLU A 6 -29.08 27.05 -9.85
C GLU A 6 -29.93 25.94 -10.51
N ALA A 7 -30.75 26.29 -11.50
CA ALA A 7 -31.57 25.33 -12.24
C ALA A 7 -30.71 24.33 -13.05
N SER A 8 -29.63 24.81 -13.68
CA SER A 8 -28.66 23.96 -14.39
C SER A 8 -27.96 22.98 -13.44
N LYS A 9 -27.55 23.44 -12.25
CA LYS A 9 -26.88 22.60 -11.24
C LYS A 9 -27.80 21.50 -10.69
N ASN A 10 -29.07 21.81 -10.44
CA ASN A 10 -30.07 20.83 -10.02
C ASN A 10 -30.48 19.86 -11.14
N SER A 11 -30.44 20.29 -12.40
CA SER A 11 -30.67 19.40 -13.54
C SER A 11 -29.56 18.36 -13.68
N ASN A 12 -28.29 18.77 -13.52
CA ASN A 12 -27.16 17.84 -13.55
C ASN A 12 -27.19 16.81 -12.41
N THR A 13 -27.59 17.22 -11.19
CA THR A 13 -27.72 16.27 -10.06
C THR A 13 -28.90 15.30 -10.26
N LEU A 14 -30.00 15.75 -10.87
CA LEU A 14 -31.14 14.89 -11.24
C LEU A 14 -30.78 13.89 -12.35
N ILE A 15 -30.07 14.33 -13.39
CA ILE A 15 -29.62 13.46 -14.50
C ILE A 15 -28.67 12.38 -13.96
N TRP A 16 -27.71 12.76 -13.12
CA TRP A 16 -26.83 11.80 -12.46
C TRP A 16 -27.59 10.85 -11.52
N GLY A 17 -28.54 11.36 -10.75
CA GLY A 17 -29.41 10.54 -9.90
C GLY A 17 -30.20 9.49 -10.70
N ILE A 18 -30.73 9.88 -11.86
CA ILE A 18 -31.45 8.98 -12.77
C ILE A 18 -30.50 7.95 -13.39
N ILE A 19 -29.29 8.35 -13.83
CA ILE A 19 -28.29 7.42 -14.36
C ILE A 19 -27.86 6.40 -13.29
N PHE A 20 -27.65 6.83 -12.04
CA PHE A 20 -27.32 5.92 -10.94
C PHE A 20 -28.48 4.97 -10.62
N ILE A 21 -29.72 5.44 -10.64
CA ILE A 21 -30.91 4.60 -10.42
C ILE A 21 -31.08 3.59 -11.56
N ILE A 22 -30.93 4.00 -12.82
CA ILE A 22 -31.00 3.11 -13.97
C ILE A 22 -29.84 2.12 -13.96
N GLY A 23 -28.63 2.57 -13.63
CA GLY A 23 -27.46 1.70 -13.46
C GLY A 23 -27.65 0.68 -12.33
N ALA A 24 -28.23 1.10 -11.20
CA ALA A 24 -28.55 0.21 -10.09
C ALA A 24 -29.64 -0.81 -10.47
N ILE A 25 -30.69 -0.38 -11.19
CA ILE A 25 -31.74 -1.28 -11.69
C ILE A 25 -31.16 -2.27 -12.71
N MET A 26 -30.30 -1.81 -13.62
CA MET A 26 -29.63 -2.65 -14.61
C MET A 26 -28.67 -3.65 -13.94
N LEU A 27 -28.02 -3.26 -12.85
CA LEU A 27 -27.16 -4.13 -12.05
C LEU A 27 -27.97 -5.16 -11.26
N VAL A 28 -29.10 -4.79 -10.67
CA VAL A 28 -30.02 -5.74 -10.00
C VAL A 28 -30.64 -6.70 -11.02
N TRP A 29 -30.96 -6.22 -12.21
CA TRP A 29 -31.44 -7.04 -13.31
C TRP A 29 -30.36 -7.99 -13.84
N SER A 30 -29.11 -7.52 -13.94
CA SER A 30 -27.93 -8.35 -14.23
C SER A 30 -27.71 -9.41 -13.14
N MET A 31 -27.86 -9.07 -11.86
CA MET A 31 -27.74 -10.02 -10.75
C MET A 31 -28.82 -11.11 -10.78
N SER A 32 -30.00 -10.82 -11.34
CA SER A 32 -31.09 -11.79 -11.49
C SER A 32 -30.99 -12.64 -12.76
N THR A 33 -30.31 -12.16 -13.80
CA THR A 33 -30.35 -12.77 -15.15
C THR A 33 -28.99 -13.31 -15.61
N SER A 34 -27.90 -12.84 -15.00
CA SER A 34 -26.51 -13.22 -15.29
C SER A 34 -25.82 -13.70 -14.01
N ARG A 35 -24.82 -14.59 -14.15
CA ARG A 35 -23.90 -14.98 -13.04
C ARG A 35 -22.92 -13.87 -12.65
N THR A 36 -23.21 -12.64 -13.07
CA THR A 36 -22.35 -11.46 -12.90
C THR A 36 -22.21 -11.10 -11.44
N GLY A 37 -20.97 -11.01 -10.96
CA GLY A 37 -20.63 -10.54 -9.62
C GLY A 37 -21.00 -11.50 -8.47
N GLN A 38 -21.14 -12.81 -8.72
CA GLN A 38 -21.34 -13.82 -7.68
C GLN A 38 -20.04 -14.59 -7.44
N VAL A 39 -19.60 -14.68 -6.18
CA VAL A 39 -18.38 -15.42 -5.81
C VAL A 39 -18.76 -16.77 -5.21
N TRP A 40 -18.31 -17.81 -5.88
CA TRP A 40 -18.53 -19.20 -5.50
C TRP A 40 -17.30 -19.79 -4.82
N VAL A 41 -17.52 -20.63 -3.82
CA VAL A 41 -16.48 -21.14 -2.95
C VAL A 41 -16.62 -22.63 -2.73
N THR A 42 -15.52 -23.35 -2.84
CA THR A 42 -15.39 -24.76 -2.43
C THR A 42 -14.75 -24.84 -1.03
N PRO A 43 -15.30 -25.65 -0.13
CA PRO A 43 -14.64 -25.97 1.13
C PRO A 43 -13.53 -27.01 0.88
N GLU A 44 -12.29 -26.64 1.16
CA GLU A 44 -11.16 -27.56 1.28
C GLU A 44 -10.91 -27.84 2.77
N GLN A 45 -10.95 -29.11 3.17
CA GLN A 45 -10.65 -29.51 4.54
C GLN A 45 -9.15 -29.81 4.65
N HIS A 46 -8.50 -29.23 5.65
CA HIS A 46 -7.15 -29.59 6.03
C HIS A 46 -7.19 -30.23 7.42
N ALA A 47 -6.62 -31.42 7.56
CA ALA A 47 -6.36 -32.02 8.86
C ALA A 47 -4.86 -32.24 9.02
N PHE A 48 -4.36 -32.01 10.23
CA PHE A 48 -2.97 -32.28 10.59
C PHE A 48 -2.91 -33.27 11.76
N THR A 49 -2.21 -34.38 11.53
CA THR A 49 -1.95 -35.40 12.54
C THR A 49 -0.57 -35.17 13.15
N ALA A 50 -0.45 -35.31 14.48
CA ALA A 50 0.84 -35.35 15.14
C ALA A 50 1.45 -36.75 15.03
N ASP A 51 2.63 -36.86 14.43
CA ASP A 51 3.42 -38.10 14.42
C ASP A 51 4.00 -38.38 15.82
N ALA A 52 4.44 -39.61 16.08
CA ALA A 52 4.95 -40.06 17.38
C ALA A 52 6.16 -39.23 17.89
N ASP A 53 6.86 -38.54 16.98
CA ASP A 53 7.99 -37.64 17.26
C ASP A 53 7.58 -36.16 17.48
N GLY A 54 6.27 -35.86 17.56
CA GLY A 54 5.73 -34.51 17.79
C GLY A 54 5.80 -33.57 16.57
N LYS A 55 6.00 -34.13 15.37
CA LYS A 55 5.95 -33.38 14.09
C LYS A 55 4.55 -33.49 13.49
N TYR A 56 4.00 -32.38 13.01
CA TYR A 56 2.70 -32.34 12.35
C TYR A 56 2.83 -32.60 10.85
N SER A 57 2.01 -33.52 10.32
CA SER A 57 1.89 -33.80 8.88
C SER A 57 0.43 -33.67 8.43
N ALA A 58 0.23 -33.21 7.20
CA ALA A 58 -1.11 -33.13 6.61
C ALA A 58 -1.66 -34.55 6.35
N THR A 59 -2.93 -34.76 6.71
CA THR A 59 -3.63 -36.05 6.58
C THR A 59 -5.04 -35.82 6.06
N ASP A 60 -5.48 -36.62 5.10
CA ASP A 60 -6.80 -36.48 4.44
C ASP A 60 -7.93 -37.25 5.17
N THR A 61 -7.58 -38.00 6.24
CA THR A 61 -8.52 -38.79 7.06
C THR A 61 -8.36 -38.43 8.53
N PRO A 62 -9.13 -37.45 9.04
CA PRO A 62 -8.99 -37.01 10.42
C PRO A 62 -9.40 -38.09 11.44
N SER A 63 -8.66 -38.16 12.54
CA SER A 63 -8.90 -39.00 13.70
C SER A 63 -9.18 -38.16 14.95
N SER A 64 -9.70 -38.78 16.02
CA SER A 64 -10.03 -38.06 17.26
C SER A 64 -8.75 -37.57 17.95
N GLY A 65 -8.41 -36.29 17.76
CA GLY A 65 -7.21 -35.65 18.31
C GLY A 65 -6.51 -34.68 17.34
N ASP A 66 -6.92 -34.64 16.08
CA ASP A 66 -6.27 -33.85 15.02
C ASP A 66 -6.78 -32.41 14.96
N ILE A 67 -5.92 -31.49 14.48
CA ILE A 67 -6.31 -30.10 14.24
C ILE A 67 -6.92 -30.03 12.84
N GLU A 68 -8.23 -29.80 12.79
CA GLU A 68 -9.00 -29.64 11.55
C GLU A 68 -9.36 -28.17 11.33
N TRP A 69 -9.22 -27.70 10.09
CA TRP A 69 -9.87 -26.46 9.67
C TRP A 69 -10.32 -26.54 8.22
N VAL A 70 -11.33 -25.74 7.90
CA VAL A 70 -11.88 -25.64 6.55
C VAL A 70 -11.42 -24.32 5.93
N THR A 71 -10.68 -24.41 4.84
CA THR A 71 -10.34 -23.25 4.00
C THR A 71 -11.37 -23.14 2.89
N TYR A 72 -11.83 -21.93 2.64
CA TYR A 72 -12.82 -21.62 1.63
C TYR A 72 -12.13 -20.95 0.44
N ASN A 73 -11.82 -21.73 -0.61
CA ASN A 73 -11.15 -21.24 -1.82
C ASN A 73 -12.16 -20.73 -2.85
N VAL A 74 -11.82 -19.63 -3.53
CA VAL A 74 -12.66 -19.08 -4.60
C VAL A 74 -12.48 -19.94 -5.84
N VAL A 75 -13.58 -20.45 -6.38
CA VAL A 75 -13.55 -21.26 -7.61
C VAL A 75 -13.46 -20.32 -8.82
N PRO A 76 -12.45 -20.45 -9.70
CA PRO A 76 -12.38 -19.70 -10.94
C PRO A 76 -13.58 -20.00 -11.85
N ASP A 77 -14.06 -19.01 -12.61
CA ASP A 77 -15.26 -19.15 -13.46
C ASP A 77 -15.16 -20.27 -14.51
N SER A 78 -13.94 -20.68 -14.86
CA SER A 78 -13.64 -21.77 -15.78
C SER A 78 -13.99 -23.17 -15.23
N GLU A 79 -14.04 -23.34 -13.90
CA GLU A 79 -14.34 -24.61 -13.24
C GLU A 79 -15.80 -24.67 -12.73
N LEU A 80 -16.54 -23.55 -12.81
CA LEU A 80 -17.95 -23.41 -12.43
C LEU A 80 -18.93 -23.98 -13.48
N THR A 81 -18.83 -25.28 -13.73
CA THR A 81 -19.83 -26.02 -14.51
C THR A 81 -21.11 -26.25 -13.72
N GLN A 82 -22.26 -26.25 -14.42
CA GLN A 82 -23.59 -26.34 -13.82
C GLN A 82 -23.79 -27.64 -13.00
N GLU A 83 -23.03 -28.68 -13.33
CA GLU A 83 -22.97 -29.96 -12.61
C GLU A 83 -22.32 -29.86 -11.22
N VAL A 84 -21.34 -28.97 -11.04
CA VAL A 84 -20.61 -28.80 -9.76
C VAL A 84 -21.47 -28.03 -8.75
N ILE A 85 -22.30 -27.11 -9.23
CA ILE A 85 -23.29 -26.39 -8.40
C ILE A 85 -24.39 -27.34 -7.92
N ASP A 86 -24.93 -28.17 -8.81
CA ASP A 86 -25.98 -29.15 -8.47
C ASP A 86 -25.46 -30.29 -7.58
N SER A 87 -24.15 -30.58 -7.61
CA SER A 87 -23.49 -31.54 -6.71
C SER A 87 -23.36 -31.07 -5.26
N GLY A 88 -23.66 -29.79 -4.96
CA GLY A 88 -23.57 -29.21 -3.61
C GLY A 88 -22.14 -29.00 -3.09
N SER A 89 -21.12 -29.23 -3.93
CA SER A 89 -19.70 -29.03 -3.57
C SER A 89 -19.26 -27.56 -3.58
N VAL A 90 -20.09 -26.67 -4.16
CA VAL A 90 -19.81 -25.23 -4.24
C VAL A 90 -20.92 -24.45 -3.55
N THR A 91 -20.54 -23.56 -2.63
CA THR A 91 -21.48 -22.71 -1.90
C THR A 91 -21.29 -21.26 -2.30
N LEU A 92 -22.39 -20.51 -2.39
CA LEU A 92 -22.34 -19.07 -2.64
C LEU A 92 -21.87 -18.35 -1.37
N SER A 93 -20.76 -17.62 -1.48
CA SER A 93 -20.25 -16.83 -0.37
C SER A 93 -20.83 -15.42 -0.41
N TRP A 94 -21.83 -15.18 0.45
CA TRP A 94 -22.46 -13.86 0.59
C TRP A 94 -21.46 -12.78 1.00
N SER A 95 -20.53 -13.08 1.91
CA SER A 95 -19.53 -12.11 2.37
C SER A 95 -18.57 -11.69 1.25
N ARG A 96 -18.07 -12.63 0.46
CA ARG A 96 -17.17 -12.35 -0.68
C ARG A 96 -17.90 -11.64 -1.81
N THR A 97 -19.15 -12.04 -2.08
CA THR A 97 -20.01 -11.38 -3.08
C THR A 97 -20.25 -9.92 -2.71
N ILE A 98 -20.67 -9.64 -1.47
CA ILE A 98 -20.85 -8.26 -0.99
C ILE A 98 -19.53 -7.48 -1.05
N GLY A 99 -18.41 -8.11 -0.69
CA GLY A 99 -17.07 -7.52 -0.78
C GLY A 99 -16.68 -7.12 -2.20
N LEU A 100 -16.92 -8.00 -3.18
CA LEU A 100 -16.67 -7.76 -4.60
C LEU A 100 -17.49 -6.57 -5.13
N TRP A 101 -18.78 -6.54 -4.82
CA TRP A 101 -19.68 -5.45 -5.19
C TRP A 101 -19.27 -4.12 -4.57
N LEU A 102 -18.92 -4.14 -3.28
CA LEU A 102 -18.43 -2.96 -2.58
C LEU A 102 -17.15 -2.44 -3.26
N ALA A 103 -16.18 -3.32 -3.53
CA ALA A 103 -14.93 -2.99 -4.20
C ALA A 103 -15.15 -2.43 -5.62
N ALA A 104 -16.07 -2.99 -6.40
CA ALA A 104 -16.44 -2.47 -7.72
C ALA A 104 -17.05 -1.07 -7.63
N ILE A 105 -18.00 -0.85 -6.72
CA ILE A 105 -18.63 0.47 -6.50
C ILE A 105 -17.58 1.52 -6.10
N PHE A 106 -16.68 1.19 -5.16
CA PHE A 106 -15.60 2.12 -4.77
C PHE A 106 -14.62 2.39 -5.90
N THR A 107 -14.32 1.40 -6.74
CA THR A 107 -13.50 1.58 -7.94
C THR A 107 -14.17 2.55 -8.92
N LEU A 108 -15.48 2.41 -9.14
CA LEU A 108 -16.26 3.34 -9.95
C LEU A 108 -16.32 4.75 -9.34
N PHE A 109 -16.42 4.89 -8.02
CA PHE A 109 -16.38 6.19 -7.34
C PHE A 109 -15.05 6.91 -7.57
N ILE A 110 -13.93 6.19 -7.54
CA ILE A 110 -12.61 6.74 -7.86
C ILE A 110 -12.52 7.11 -9.34
N LEU A 111 -12.98 6.23 -10.25
CA LEU A 111 -12.98 6.50 -11.69
C LEU A 111 -13.92 7.66 -12.09
N SER A 112 -14.93 7.98 -11.27
CA SER A 112 -15.81 9.12 -11.50
C SER A 112 -15.05 10.46 -11.53
N PHE A 113 -13.84 10.53 -10.97
CA PHE A 113 -12.95 11.70 -11.13
C PHE A 113 -12.72 12.07 -12.59
N LEU A 114 -12.67 11.07 -13.50
CA LEU A 114 -12.45 11.30 -14.92
C LEU A 114 -13.59 12.09 -15.60
N VAL A 115 -14.80 12.00 -15.05
CA VAL A 115 -16.01 12.63 -15.60
C VAL A 115 -16.28 14.01 -14.99
N GLY A 116 -15.60 14.36 -13.88
CA GLY A 116 -15.67 15.67 -13.21
C GLY A 116 -15.83 15.58 -11.69
N ASP A 117 -16.13 16.73 -11.05
CA ASP A 117 -16.33 16.87 -9.60
C ASP A 117 -17.66 16.22 -9.13
N ASN A 118 -17.66 14.89 -8.95
CA ASN A 118 -18.81 14.14 -8.43
C ASN A 118 -18.74 14.01 -6.89
N PRO A 119 -19.84 14.19 -6.11
CA PRO A 119 -19.88 13.86 -4.69
C PRO A 119 -19.41 12.43 -4.36
N ALA A 120 -19.62 11.46 -5.25
CA ALA A 120 -19.17 10.08 -5.06
C ALA A 120 -17.64 9.98 -4.92
N TYR A 121 -16.89 10.70 -5.75
CA TYR A 121 -15.43 10.75 -5.67
C TYR A 121 -14.96 11.37 -4.35
N LYS A 122 -15.55 12.51 -3.94
CA LYS A 122 -15.20 13.19 -2.68
C LYS A 122 -15.47 12.32 -1.45
N PHE A 123 -16.54 11.53 -1.49
CA PHE A 123 -16.82 10.57 -0.43
C PHE A 123 -15.78 9.45 -0.37
N ALA A 124 -15.42 8.86 -1.52
CA ALA A 124 -14.39 7.81 -1.57
C ALA A 124 -13.03 8.34 -1.10
N GLU A 125 -12.64 9.55 -1.53
CA GLU A 125 -11.42 10.22 -1.08
C GLU A 125 -11.42 10.46 0.43
N ALA A 126 -12.50 11.04 0.97
CA ALA A 126 -12.62 11.29 2.41
C ALA A 126 -12.62 9.99 3.23
N LEU A 127 -13.23 8.91 2.73
CA LEU A 127 -13.23 7.61 3.38
C LEU A 127 -11.83 6.99 3.43
N VAL A 128 -11.08 7.02 2.31
CA VAL A 128 -9.72 6.48 2.26
C VAL A 128 -8.76 7.27 3.16
N VAL A 129 -8.82 8.61 3.09
CA VAL A 129 -7.98 9.48 3.92
C VAL A 129 -8.38 9.38 5.39
N GLY A 130 -9.67 9.36 5.71
CA GLY A 130 -10.16 9.21 7.08
C GLY A 130 -9.82 7.86 7.70
N THR A 131 -9.98 6.76 6.96
CA THR A 131 -9.68 5.41 7.46
C THR A 131 -8.18 5.23 7.66
N SER A 132 -7.34 5.73 6.75
CA SER A 132 -5.89 5.67 6.90
C SER A 132 -5.39 6.51 8.08
N ALA A 133 -5.90 7.73 8.26
CA ALA A 133 -5.59 8.55 9.42
C ALA A 133 -6.05 7.90 10.75
N GLY A 134 -7.26 7.32 10.76
CA GLY A 134 -7.80 6.61 11.92
C GLY A 134 -7.00 5.37 12.29
N TYR A 135 -6.62 4.56 11.30
CA TYR A 135 -5.78 3.38 11.51
C TYR A 135 -4.43 3.74 12.15
N VAL A 136 -3.74 4.74 11.61
CA VAL A 136 -2.46 5.22 12.17
C VAL A 136 -2.65 5.77 13.58
N MET A 137 -3.76 6.46 13.87
CA MET A 137 -4.08 6.94 15.21
C MET A 137 -4.26 5.79 16.21
N VAL A 138 -5.01 4.75 15.85
CA VAL A 138 -5.25 3.58 16.73
C VAL A 138 -3.93 2.87 17.05
N ILE A 139 -3.11 2.63 16.03
CA ILE A 139 -1.76 2.06 16.21
C ILE A 139 -0.90 2.95 17.10
N GLY A 140 -0.87 4.26 16.85
CA GLY A 140 -0.09 5.19 17.68
C GLY A 140 -0.53 5.17 19.15
N ILE A 141 -1.82 4.99 19.42
CA ILE A 141 -2.32 4.88 20.79
C ILE A 141 -1.89 3.55 21.42
N TRP A 142 -2.13 2.42 20.77
CA TRP A 142 -1.93 1.10 21.38
C TRP A 142 -0.49 0.60 21.35
N ASP A 143 0.27 0.89 20.29
CA ASP A 143 1.63 0.37 20.12
C ASP A 143 2.68 1.33 20.68
N VAL A 144 2.38 2.63 20.76
CA VAL A 144 3.35 3.65 21.18
C VAL A 144 2.91 4.29 22.50
N PHE A 145 1.74 4.92 22.56
CA PHE A 145 1.33 5.72 23.72
C PHE A 145 1.12 4.88 24.98
N VAL A 146 0.32 3.81 24.89
CA VAL A 146 0.02 2.95 26.04
C VAL A 146 1.28 2.28 26.61
N PRO A 147 2.11 1.57 25.84
CA PRO A 147 3.27 0.87 26.39
C PRO A 147 4.46 1.79 26.73
N LEU A 148 4.80 2.77 25.87
CA LEU A 148 6.03 3.56 26.05
C LEU A 148 5.85 4.75 26.99
N LEU A 149 4.63 5.29 27.11
CA LEU A 149 4.34 6.39 28.03
C LEU A 149 3.66 5.88 29.30
N LEU A 150 2.44 5.38 29.19
CA LEU A 150 1.65 4.99 30.37
C LEU A 150 2.28 3.78 31.07
N GLY A 151 2.78 2.80 30.31
CA GLY A 151 3.41 1.60 30.85
C GLY A 151 4.70 1.89 31.64
N LYS A 152 5.44 2.95 31.29
CA LYS A 152 6.68 3.35 31.99
C LYS A 152 6.46 4.38 33.09
N LEU A 153 5.41 5.19 32.98
CA LEU A 153 5.05 6.21 33.97
C LEU A 153 4.17 5.65 35.11
N ALA A 154 3.27 4.72 34.81
CA ALA A 154 2.35 4.09 35.76
C ALA A 154 2.20 2.59 35.50
N PRO A 155 3.27 1.79 35.72
CA PRO A 155 3.30 0.38 35.34
C PRO A 155 2.18 -0.45 35.99
N GLY A 156 1.82 -0.15 37.26
CA GLY A 156 0.73 -0.84 37.95
C GLY A 156 -0.65 -0.63 37.34
N PHE A 157 -0.96 0.58 36.84
CA PHE A 157 -2.27 0.87 36.23
C PHE A 157 -2.40 0.19 34.86
N VAL A 158 -1.35 0.27 34.03
CA VAL A 158 -1.39 -0.30 32.67
C VAL A 158 -1.36 -1.81 32.68
N GLN A 159 -0.66 -2.44 33.63
CA GLN A 159 -0.70 -3.90 33.80
C GLN A 159 -2.12 -4.38 34.11
N THR A 160 -2.84 -3.67 34.99
CA THR A 160 -4.20 -4.06 35.38
C THR A 160 -5.27 -3.75 34.33
N ALA A 161 -5.10 -2.68 33.55
CA ALA A 161 -6.16 -2.16 32.68
C ALA A 161 -5.97 -2.47 31.18
N PHE A 162 -4.74 -2.63 30.71
CA PHE A 162 -4.45 -2.65 29.28
C PHE A 162 -3.51 -3.77 28.81
N LEU A 163 -2.50 -4.15 29.61
CA LEU A 163 -1.46 -5.11 29.20
C LEU A 163 -1.03 -6.01 30.38
N PRO A 164 -1.76 -7.10 30.68
CA PRO A 164 -1.51 -7.96 31.84
C PRO A 164 -0.18 -8.73 31.81
N GLY A 165 0.56 -8.72 30.70
CA GLY A 165 1.84 -9.42 30.51
C GLY A 165 3.11 -8.57 30.62
N MET A 166 3.03 -7.28 31.02
CA MET A 166 4.23 -6.44 31.15
C MET A 166 5.02 -6.75 32.41
N ASP A 167 6.36 -6.75 32.29
CA ASP A 167 7.29 -6.90 33.40
C ASP A 167 7.38 -5.59 34.22
N VAL A 168 6.83 -5.61 35.43
CA VAL A 168 6.71 -4.43 36.32
C VAL A 168 7.97 -4.20 37.17
N SER A 169 9.01 -5.02 36.99
CA SER A 169 10.22 -4.95 37.80
C SER A 169 10.99 -3.62 37.71
N ALA A 170 10.75 -2.78 36.70
CA ALA A 170 11.53 -1.56 36.46
C ALA A 170 11.10 -0.33 37.30
N GLY A 171 10.01 -0.39 38.07
CA GLY A 171 9.51 0.74 38.85
C GLY A 171 9.07 1.94 37.99
N THR A 172 8.59 3.01 38.64
CA THR A 172 8.15 4.23 37.94
C THR A 172 9.34 5.05 37.43
N GLN A 173 9.45 5.22 36.12
CA GLN A 173 10.52 6.01 35.51
C GLN A 173 10.07 7.47 35.31
N PHE A 174 10.42 8.34 36.26
CA PHE A 174 10.03 9.76 36.25
C PHE A 174 10.51 10.55 35.02
N LEU A 175 11.53 10.07 34.30
CA LEU A 175 12.02 10.70 33.06
C LEU A 175 10.93 10.79 31.97
N TYR A 176 9.95 9.88 31.99
CA TYR A 176 8.84 9.84 31.02
C TYR A 176 7.79 10.94 31.25
N ILE A 177 7.90 11.72 32.32
CA ILE A 177 7.11 12.94 32.54
C ILE A 177 7.38 13.97 31.42
N ILE A 178 8.61 14.06 30.93
CA ILE A 178 8.96 15.02 29.86
C ILE A 178 8.16 14.73 28.58
N PRO A 179 8.17 13.49 28.03
CA PRO A 179 7.25 13.10 26.97
C PRO A 179 5.77 13.33 27.30
N ALA A 180 5.32 13.10 28.53
CA ALA A 180 3.92 13.29 28.91
C ALA A 180 3.50 14.76 28.80
N ILE A 181 4.35 15.68 29.28
CA ILE A 181 4.14 17.12 29.14
C ILE A 181 4.11 17.51 27.66
N LEU A 182 5.02 16.98 26.84
CA LEU A 182 5.03 17.27 25.40
C LEU A 182 3.75 16.79 24.69
N ILE A 183 3.18 15.66 25.09
CA ILE A 183 1.90 15.17 24.53
C ILE A 183 0.73 16.05 24.97
N ILE A 184 0.70 16.47 26.25
CA ILE A 184 -0.33 17.40 26.73
C ILE A 184 -0.22 18.74 25.97
N MET A 185 1.00 19.22 25.74
CA MET A 185 1.27 20.40 24.91
C MET A 185 0.76 20.24 23.48
N LEU A 186 0.88 19.03 22.91
CA LEU A 186 0.37 18.70 21.57
C LEU A 186 -1.17 18.70 21.54
N LEU A 187 -1.84 18.20 22.59
CA LEU A 187 -3.31 18.16 22.65
C LEU A 187 -3.95 19.56 22.61
N PHE A 188 -3.25 20.61 23.05
CA PHE A 188 -3.71 22.00 22.89
C PHE A 188 -3.86 22.44 21.43
N GLN A 189 -3.35 21.67 20.46
CA GLN A 189 -3.58 21.88 19.04
C GLN A 189 -5.04 21.65 18.62
N LEU A 190 -5.79 20.81 19.35
CA LEU A 190 -7.22 20.59 19.12
C LEU A 190 -8.06 21.80 19.53
N MET A 191 -7.50 22.71 20.32
CA MET A 191 -8.16 23.93 20.78
C MET A 191 -7.84 25.11 19.84
N PRO A 192 -8.83 25.89 19.37
CA PRO A 192 -8.63 26.96 18.39
C PRO A 192 -7.70 28.10 18.85
N SER A 193 -7.47 28.26 20.16
CA SER A 193 -6.64 29.33 20.74
C SER A 193 -5.27 28.86 21.28
N GLY A 194 -4.99 27.55 21.30
CA GLY A 194 -3.80 26.95 21.94
C GLY A 194 -2.61 26.69 21.01
N GLY A 195 -2.71 27.04 19.72
CA GLY A 195 -1.76 26.61 18.68
C GLY A 195 -0.29 27.02 18.87
N TRP A 196 0.02 28.01 19.72
CA TRP A 196 1.41 28.40 20.00
C TRP A 196 2.14 27.36 20.87
N ILE A 197 1.45 26.74 21.82
CA ILE A 197 2.04 25.78 22.77
C ILE A 197 2.46 24.49 22.06
N SER A 198 1.66 24.03 21.09
CA SER A 198 1.93 22.83 20.29
C SER A 198 3.18 22.97 19.37
N ARG A 199 3.62 24.20 19.06
CA ARG A 199 4.80 24.42 18.18
C ARG A 199 6.09 23.85 18.76
N TRP A 200 6.24 23.82 20.09
CA TRP A 200 7.43 23.30 20.75
C TRP A 200 7.57 21.77 20.57
N PRO A 201 6.55 20.96 20.92
CA PRO A 201 6.54 19.53 20.58
C PRO A 201 6.73 19.25 19.09
N ILE A 202 6.09 20.02 18.20
CA ILE A 202 6.22 19.84 16.75
C ILE A 202 7.66 20.11 16.30
N ALA A 203 8.30 21.18 16.76
CA ALA A 203 9.69 21.50 16.42
C ALA A 203 10.65 20.40 16.91
N PHE A 204 10.44 19.90 18.12
CA PHE A 204 11.20 18.77 18.67
C PHE A 204 11.02 17.50 17.85
N PHE A 205 9.78 17.17 17.47
CA PHE A 205 9.46 16.01 16.64
C PHE A 205 10.09 16.11 15.24
N ILE A 206 10.04 17.29 14.60
CA ILE A 206 10.70 17.53 13.31
C ILE A 206 12.22 17.40 13.44
N GLY A 207 12.82 17.95 14.50
CA GLY A 207 14.27 17.83 14.73
C GLY A 207 14.72 16.37 14.88
N ILE A 208 13.98 15.59 15.67
CA ILE A 208 14.25 14.15 15.86
C ILE A 208 14.08 13.38 14.55
N THR A 209 12.96 13.56 13.86
CA THR A 209 12.67 12.83 12.61
C THR A 209 13.65 13.21 11.50
N ALA A 210 14.05 14.47 11.40
CA ALA A 210 15.09 14.89 10.47
C ALA A 210 16.46 14.28 10.81
N GLY A 211 16.84 14.25 12.09
CA GLY A 211 18.08 13.62 12.56
C GLY A 211 18.13 12.12 12.26
N TYR A 212 17.06 11.39 12.61
CA TYR A 212 16.95 9.96 12.30
C TYR A 212 16.97 9.68 10.80
N ARG A 213 16.21 10.46 10.01
CA ARG A 213 16.18 10.30 8.56
C ARG A 213 17.54 10.62 7.93
N MET A 214 18.26 11.62 8.43
CA MET A 214 19.60 11.95 7.93
C MET A 214 20.55 10.76 8.08
N ILE A 215 20.59 10.15 9.28
CA ILE A 215 21.41 8.95 9.52
C ILE A 215 20.95 7.80 8.63
N GLY A 216 19.63 7.58 8.54
CA GLY A 216 19.04 6.55 7.69
C GLY A 216 19.39 6.70 6.22
N TYR A 217 19.34 7.92 5.66
CA TYR A 217 19.72 8.17 4.27
C TYR A 217 21.22 8.01 4.02
N VAL A 218 22.05 8.40 4.99
CA VAL A 218 23.50 8.22 4.87
C VAL A 218 23.84 6.72 4.87
N GLU A 219 23.28 5.95 5.80
CA GLU A 219 23.58 4.53 5.92
C GLU A 219 22.89 3.67 4.85
N ALA A 220 21.61 3.92 4.57
CA ALA A 220 20.87 3.11 3.62
C ALA A 220 21.14 3.52 2.18
N ASP A 221 21.04 4.81 1.84
CA ASP A 221 21.09 5.23 0.45
C ASP A 221 22.52 5.52 0.00
N LEU A 222 23.26 6.35 0.76
CA LEU A 222 24.60 6.78 0.36
C LEU A 222 25.60 5.63 0.42
N VAL A 223 25.63 4.84 1.51
CA VAL A 223 26.53 3.68 1.58
C VAL A 223 26.13 2.60 0.58
N ALA A 224 24.83 2.30 0.39
CA ALA A 224 24.43 1.33 -0.63
C ALA A 224 24.78 1.79 -2.04
N GLN A 225 24.64 3.09 -2.35
CA GLN A 225 25.03 3.64 -3.64
C GLN A 225 26.55 3.55 -3.87
N ILE A 226 27.37 3.84 -2.85
CA ILE A 226 28.83 3.65 -2.93
C ILE A 226 29.16 2.18 -3.17
N LYS A 227 28.56 1.26 -2.39
CA LYS A 227 28.76 -0.19 -2.53
C LYS A 227 28.34 -0.69 -3.90
N ALA A 228 27.20 -0.23 -4.41
CA ALA A 228 26.71 -0.55 -5.75
C ALA A 228 27.60 0.01 -6.87
N GLY A 229 28.34 1.10 -6.60
CA GLY A 229 29.35 1.64 -7.50
C GLY A 229 30.66 0.86 -7.54
N ILE A 230 30.96 0.06 -6.51
CA ILE A 230 32.15 -0.82 -6.45
C ILE A 230 31.83 -2.13 -7.18
N VAL A 231 31.78 -2.06 -8.51
CA VAL A 231 31.58 -3.23 -9.37
C VAL A 231 32.93 -3.70 -9.93
N PRO A 232 33.26 -5.01 -9.89
CA PRO A 232 34.45 -5.51 -10.56
C PRO A 232 34.36 -5.25 -12.06
N LEU A 233 35.28 -4.45 -12.59
CA LEU A 233 35.34 -4.10 -14.02
C LEU A 233 35.72 -5.30 -14.90
N TRP A 234 36.33 -6.31 -14.31
CA TRP A 234 36.71 -7.56 -14.97
C TRP A 234 36.00 -8.71 -14.26
N VAL A 235 34.95 -9.24 -14.88
CA VAL A 235 34.16 -10.35 -14.35
C VAL A 235 34.53 -11.63 -15.09
N THR A 236 35.00 -12.62 -14.34
CA THR A 236 35.23 -13.98 -14.83
C THR A 236 34.07 -14.87 -14.39
N GLY A 237 33.38 -15.49 -15.35
CA GLY A 237 32.35 -16.51 -15.11
C GLY A 237 32.89 -17.95 -15.16
N GLU A 238 32.00 -18.94 -15.07
CA GLU A 238 32.32 -20.37 -15.01
C GLU A 238 33.21 -20.88 -16.17
N ASN A 239 33.13 -20.26 -17.35
CA ASN A 239 33.92 -20.64 -18.53
C ASN A 239 34.89 -19.54 -19.02
N GLY A 240 35.32 -18.62 -18.14
CA GLY A 240 36.30 -17.57 -18.47
C GLY A 240 35.71 -16.15 -18.48
N PHE A 241 36.20 -15.27 -19.37
CA PHE A 241 35.83 -13.85 -19.38
C PHE A 241 34.36 -13.62 -19.75
N ALA A 242 33.57 -13.05 -18.83
CA ALA A 242 32.17 -12.69 -19.08
C ALA A 242 32.10 -11.29 -19.70
N PHE A 243 32.08 -11.23 -21.04
CA PHE A 243 32.06 -9.98 -21.79
C PHE A 243 30.90 -9.07 -21.41
N TRP A 244 29.67 -9.60 -21.33
CA TRP A 244 28.47 -8.79 -21.08
C TRP A 244 28.45 -8.17 -19.68
N ALA A 245 28.82 -8.95 -18.66
CA ALA A 245 28.90 -8.46 -17.28
C ALA A 245 29.99 -7.38 -17.12
N SER A 246 31.17 -7.62 -17.70
CA SER A 246 32.28 -6.67 -17.66
C SER A 246 31.96 -5.39 -18.44
N PHE A 247 31.31 -5.50 -19.59
CA PHE A 247 30.87 -4.34 -20.38
C PHE A 247 29.85 -3.48 -19.62
N ASN A 248 28.85 -4.10 -18.98
CA ASN A 248 27.87 -3.36 -18.17
C ASN A 248 28.53 -2.67 -16.97
N ALA A 249 29.48 -3.34 -16.29
CA ALA A 249 30.24 -2.75 -15.19
C ALA A 249 31.01 -1.50 -15.66
N VAL A 250 31.76 -1.61 -16.76
CA VAL A 250 32.51 -0.50 -17.35
C VAL A 250 31.59 0.64 -17.79
N LEU A 251 30.48 0.31 -18.46
CA LEU A 251 29.50 1.30 -18.93
C LEU A 251 28.89 2.06 -17.76
N LEU A 252 28.49 1.37 -16.68
CA LEU A 252 27.97 2.00 -15.46
C LEU A 252 29.02 2.91 -14.81
N THR A 253 30.27 2.45 -14.64
CA THR A 253 31.34 3.27 -14.06
C THR A 253 31.61 4.51 -14.91
N VAL A 254 31.67 4.39 -16.24
CA VAL A 254 31.88 5.54 -17.14
C VAL A 254 30.70 6.50 -17.09
N ALA A 255 29.47 5.99 -17.05
CA ALA A 255 28.27 6.81 -16.94
C ALA A 255 28.24 7.60 -15.62
N THR A 256 28.53 6.95 -14.49
CA THR A 256 28.58 7.59 -13.17
C THR A 256 29.69 8.64 -13.08
N LEU A 257 30.91 8.33 -13.54
CA LEU A 257 32.01 9.30 -13.56
C LEU A 257 31.69 10.50 -14.47
N SER A 258 31.13 10.25 -15.65
CA SER A 258 30.76 11.33 -16.58
C SER A 258 29.62 12.21 -16.02
N ALA A 259 28.65 11.62 -15.33
CA ALA A 259 27.58 12.36 -14.65
C ALA A 259 28.10 13.16 -13.45
N MET A 260 29.03 12.61 -12.66
CA MET A 260 29.69 13.35 -11.57
C MET A 260 30.44 14.57 -12.11
N ILE A 261 31.18 14.42 -13.22
CA ILE A 261 31.89 15.54 -13.88
C ILE A 261 30.89 16.61 -14.35
N TYR A 262 29.74 16.22 -14.89
CA TYR A 262 28.69 17.17 -15.31
C TYR A 262 28.12 17.99 -14.13
N PHE A 263 27.89 17.35 -12.97
CA PHE A 263 27.40 18.05 -11.77
C PHE A 263 28.49 18.77 -10.98
N PHE A 264 29.77 18.60 -11.36
CA PHE A 264 30.88 19.26 -10.70
C PHE A 264 30.99 20.72 -11.13
N PHE A 265 30.16 21.58 -10.53
CA PHE A 265 30.09 23.01 -10.86
C PHE A 265 31.35 23.81 -10.47
N SER A 266 32.28 23.24 -9.71
CA SER A 266 33.50 23.93 -9.24
C SER A 266 34.61 24.05 -10.30
N VAL A 267 34.49 23.43 -11.48
CA VAL A 267 35.49 23.51 -12.56
C VAL A 267 34.86 24.05 -13.84
N GLU A 268 35.52 25.04 -14.46
CA GLU A 268 35.10 25.55 -15.76
C GLU A 268 35.15 24.44 -16.82
N HIS A 269 34.01 24.20 -17.47
CA HIS A 269 33.86 23.14 -18.47
C HIS A 269 34.50 23.51 -19.83
N LYS A 270 35.82 23.71 -19.86
CA LYS A 270 36.59 23.98 -21.09
C LYS A 270 37.41 22.76 -21.52
N GLY A 271 37.48 22.51 -22.84
CA GLY A 271 38.33 21.45 -23.42
C GLY A 271 37.80 20.02 -23.25
N PHE A 272 38.68 19.07 -22.89
CA PHE A 272 38.38 17.63 -22.77
C PHE A 272 37.30 17.34 -21.71
N ILE A 273 37.33 18.07 -20.59
CA ILE A 273 36.36 17.97 -19.48
C ILE A 273 34.94 18.33 -19.94
N GLY A 274 34.80 19.28 -20.86
CA GLY A 274 33.50 19.65 -21.44
C GLY A 274 32.92 18.57 -22.37
N LYS A 275 33.78 17.78 -23.04
CA LYS A 275 33.33 16.66 -23.90
C LYS A 275 32.88 15.47 -23.07
N THR A 276 33.59 15.13 -21.98
CA THR A 276 33.18 14.06 -21.06
C THR A 276 31.90 14.43 -20.30
N ALA A 277 31.74 15.70 -19.90
CA ALA A 277 30.49 16.19 -19.32
C ALA A 277 29.30 16.07 -20.28
N ARG A 278 29.50 16.31 -21.59
CA ARG A 278 28.45 16.14 -22.61
C ARG A 278 27.96 14.69 -22.69
N ILE A 279 28.86 13.71 -22.60
CA ILE A 279 28.48 12.29 -22.53
C ILE A 279 27.65 12.02 -21.26
N GLY A 280 28.03 12.62 -20.13
CA GLY A 280 27.24 12.58 -18.89
C GLY A 280 25.81 13.10 -19.06
N ILE A 281 25.62 14.20 -19.81
CA ILE A 281 24.28 14.74 -20.12
C ILE A 281 23.42 13.72 -20.87
N TRP A 282 23.99 13.01 -21.86
CA TRP A 282 23.26 11.97 -22.60
C TRP A 282 22.82 10.83 -21.68
N PHE A 283 23.72 10.36 -20.81
CA PHE A 283 23.37 9.33 -19.82
C PHE A 283 22.29 9.81 -18.85
N LEU A 284 22.34 11.07 -18.39
CA LEU A 284 21.30 11.66 -17.54
C LEU A 284 19.96 11.77 -18.26
N MET A 285 19.93 12.20 -19.51
CA MET A 285 18.69 12.27 -20.30
C MET A 285 18.07 10.88 -20.51
N ILE A 286 18.88 9.85 -20.77
CA ILE A 286 18.39 8.47 -20.93
C ILE A 286 17.84 7.93 -19.60
N THR A 287 18.59 8.07 -18.51
CA THR A 287 18.17 7.57 -17.19
C THR A 287 16.94 8.29 -16.66
N PHE A 288 16.87 9.62 -16.78
CA PHE A 288 15.65 10.36 -16.44
C PHE A 288 14.49 9.99 -17.37
N GLY A 289 14.73 9.83 -18.67
CA GLY A 289 13.71 9.37 -19.62
C GLY A 289 13.14 7.99 -19.25
N ALA A 290 14.00 7.04 -18.87
CA ALA A 290 13.59 5.73 -18.39
C ALA A 290 12.77 5.83 -17.09
N SER A 291 13.21 6.63 -16.10
CA SER A 291 12.50 6.84 -14.85
C SER A 291 11.10 7.46 -15.06
N PHE A 292 10.98 8.46 -15.93
CA PHE A 292 9.68 9.01 -16.33
C PHE A 292 8.82 7.94 -17.01
N GLY A 293 9.39 7.17 -17.94
CA GLY A 293 8.71 6.05 -18.62
C GLY A 293 8.15 5.00 -17.65
N TYR A 294 8.92 4.60 -16.64
CA TYR A 294 8.48 3.66 -15.61
C TYR A 294 7.27 4.17 -14.82
N THR A 295 7.25 5.45 -14.47
CA THR A 295 6.09 6.03 -13.75
C THR A 295 4.83 6.08 -14.61
N VAL A 296 4.96 6.37 -15.91
CA VAL A 296 3.83 6.37 -16.86
C VAL A 296 3.31 4.95 -17.05
N MET A 297 4.20 3.99 -17.29
CA MET A 297 3.84 2.58 -17.41
C MET A 297 3.14 2.07 -16.14
N GLY A 298 3.64 2.42 -14.95
CA GLY A 298 3.02 2.06 -13.69
C GLY A 298 1.59 2.59 -13.55
N ARG A 299 1.34 3.85 -13.94
CA ARG A 299 -0.01 4.43 -13.92
C ARG A 299 -0.96 3.75 -14.91
N ILE A 300 -0.50 3.45 -16.12
CA ILE A 300 -1.31 2.75 -17.13
C ILE A 300 -1.58 1.30 -16.71
N ALA A 301 -0.59 0.60 -16.16
CA ALA A 301 -0.74 -0.75 -15.65
C ALA A 301 -1.75 -0.81 -14.50
N LEU A 302 -1.71 0.16 -13.58
CA LEU A 302 -2.71 0.26 -12.52
C LEU A 302 -4.11 0.51 -13.06
N LEU A 303 -4.27 1.36 -14.08
CA LEU A 303 -5.56 1.57 -14.74
C LEU A 303 -6.06 0.28 -15.40
N ALA A 304 -5.19 -0.41 -16.15
CA ALA A 304 -5.51 -1.67 -16.81
C ALA A 304 -5.96 -2.73 -15.80
N ALA A 305 -5.22 -2.89 -14.70
CA ALA A 305 -5.58 -3.82 -13.62
C ALA A 305 -6.95 -3.49 -12.98
N ARG A 306 -7.31 -2.21 -12.86
CA ARG A 306 -8.65 -1.82 -12.36
C ARG A 306 -9.75 -2.08 -13.39
N LEU A 307 -9.47 -1.93 -14.68
CA LEU A 307 -10.41 -2.30 -15.75
C LEU A 307 -10.59 -3.82 -15.85
N GLU A 308 -9.51 -4.58 -15.71
CA GLU A 308 -9.53 -6.04 -15.64
C GLU A 308 -10.35 -6.54 -14.47
N PHE A 309 -10.16 -5.97 -13.27
CA PHE A 309 -11.01 -6.25 -12.10
C PHE A 309 -12.50 -5.95 -12.36
N LEU A 310 -12.83 -4.83 -13.03
CA LEU A 310 -14.22 -4.45 -13.31
C LEU A 310 -14.86 -5.34 -14.38
N PHE A 311 -14.15 -5.67 -15.45
CA PHE A 311 -14.70 -6.42 -16.59
C PHE A 311 -14.55 -7.94 -16.46
N GLY A 312 -13.50 -8.41 -15.81
CA GLY A 312 -13.25 -9.82 -15.48
C GLY A 312 -13.96 -10.20 -14.20
N ASP A 313 -13.37 -9.88 -13.04
CA ASP A 313 -13.83 -10.39 -11.73
C ASP A 313 -15.24 -9.94 -11.34
N TRP A 314 -15.66 -8.73 -11.71
CA TRP A 314 -16.98 -8.22 -11.35
C TRP A 314 -18.04 -8.52 -12.42
N LEU A 315 -17.79 -8.18 -13.69
CA LEU A 315 -18.78 -8.33 -14.77
C LEU A 315 -18.76 -9.70 -15.47
N HIS A 316 -17.68 -10.50 -15.30
CA HIS A 316 -17.44 -11.78 -15.96
C HIS A 316 -17.53 -11.72 -17.50
N PHE A 317 -17.19 -10.57 -18.11
CA PHE A 317 -17.16 -10.40 -19.57
C PHE A 317 -15.86 -10.92 -20.23
N ILE A 318 -14.80 -11.03 -19.45
CA ILE A 318 -13.50 -11.57 -19.85
C ILE A 318 -13.22 -12.74 -18.91
N PRO A 319 -12.69 -13.88 -19.39
CA PRO A 319 -12.26 -14.96 -18.50
C PRO A 319 -11.28 -14.39 -17.47
N SER A 320 -11.63 -14.48 -16.19
CA SER A 320 -10.70 -14.23 -15.09
C SER A 320 -9.58 -15.27 -15.21
N SER A 321 -8.33 -14.80 -15.30
CA SER A 321 -7.14 -15.65 -15.36
C SER A 321 -6.57 -15.93 -13.98
#